data_AF-A9WM55-F1
#
_entry.id   AF-A9WM55-F1
#
_cell.length_a   1.000
_cell.length_b   1.000
_cell.length_c   1.000
_cell.angle_alpha   90.00
_cell.angle_beta   90.00
_cell.angle_gamma   90.00
#
_symmetry.space_group_name_H-M   'P 1'
#
loop_
_entity.id
_entity.type
_entity.pdbx_description
1 polymer ?
#
loop_
_entity_poly.entity_id
_entity_poly.type
_entity_poly.pdbx_seq_one_letter_code
_entity_poly.pdbx_strand_id
1 'polypeptide(L)' 'MNRTISVLSVLLADDHAAIRQGLRMILTQDRAIDVVGEAEDGSSAVQMSQTLRPDVVLMDIQDARC' A
#
# COMPACT_ATOMS: atom_id res chain seq x y z
N MET A 1 3.62 -28.77 -4.58
CA MET A 1 3.93 -27.34 -4.75
C MET A 1 3.62 -26.65 -3.43
N ASN A 2 4.64 -26.52 -2.57
CA ASN A 2 4.49 -25.92 -1.24
C ASN A 2 4.68 -24.41 -1.40
N ARG A 3 3.58 -23.64 -1.46
CA ARG A 3 3.69 -22.18 -1.36
C ARG A 3 3.90 -21.86 0.12
N THR A 4 5.16 -21.66 0.51
CA THR A 4 5.46 -20.94 1.75
C THR A 4 4.76 -19.58 1.63
N ILE A 5 3.80 -19.30 2.51
CA ILE A 5 3.10 -18.02 2.50
C ILE A 5 4.10 -16.97 2.97
N SER A 6 4.72 -16.25 2.03
CA SER A 6 5.41 -15.00 2.32
C SER A 6 4.35 -13.94 2.56
N VAL A 7 4.51 -13.15 3.62
CA VAL A 7 3.65 -11.99 3.90
C VAL A 7 3.79 -11.00 2.74
N LEU A 8 2.68 -10.58 2.15
CA LEU A 8 2.62 -9.64 1.05
C LEU A 8 2.73 -8.21 1.60
N SER A 9 3.80 -7.52 1.23
CA SER A 9 4.03 -6.13 1.61
C SER A 9 3.31 -5.16 0.66
N VAL A 10 2.50 -4.27 1.23
CA VAL A 10 1.63 -3.34 0.48
C VAL A 10 1.95 -1.89 0.86
N LEU A 11 2.12 -1.03 -0.15
CA LEU A 11 2.15 0.42 0.01
C LEU A 11 0.80 0.99 -0.46
N LEU A 12 0.15 1.81 0.38
CA LEU A 12 -1.07 2.53 0.02
C LEU A 12 -0.73 3.93 -0.49
N ALA A 13 -1.34 4.37 -1.59
CA ALA A 13 -1.18 5.72 -2.14
C ALA A 13 -2.55 6.29 -2.52
N ASP A 14 -2.97 7.33 -1.81
CA ASP A 14 -4.26 7.99 -1.97
C ASP A 14 -4.17 9.35 -1.26
N ASP A 15 -4.72 10.44 -1.79
CA ASP A 15 -4.65 11.76 -1.15
C ASP A 15 -5.72 11.95 -0.05
N HIS A 16 -6.68 11.03 0.07
CA HIS A 16 -7.71 11.01 1.10
C HIS A 16 -7.35 10.10 2.28
N ALA A 17 -6.95 10.71 3.40
CA ALA A 17 -6.56 9.99 4.62
C ALA A 17 -7.63 8.99 5.13
N ALA A 18 -8.92 9.32 5.00
CA ALA A 18 -10.01 8.43 5.41
C ALA A 18 -10.05 7.13 4.59
N ILE A 19 -9.75 7.20 3.28
CA ILE A 19 -9.69 6.03 2.41
C ILE A 19 -8.49 5.16 2.78
N ARG A 20 -7.30 5.75 2.95
CA ARG A 20 -6.11 5.01 3.41
C ARG A 20 -6.34 4.29 4.73
N GLN A 21 -6.94 4.96 5.70
CA GLN A 21 -7.26 4.37 7.01
C GLN A 21 -8.23 3.19 6.86
N GLY A 22 -9.29 3.34 6.06
CA GLY A 22 -10.25 2.27 5.78
C GLY A 22 -9.60 1.06 5.08
N LEU A 23 -8.79 1.31 4.05
CA LEU A 23 -8.06 0.26 3.32
C LEU A 23 -7.10 -0.48 4.25
N ARG A 24 -6.33 0.24 5.08
CA ARG A 24 -5.44 -0.37 6.07
C ARG A 24 -6.20 -1.24 7.06
N MET A 25 -7.33 -0.77 7.59
CA MET A 25 -8.15 -1.55 8.51
C MET A 25 -8.68 -2.84 7.89
N ILE A 26 -9.04 -2.83 6.60
CA ILE A 26 -9.52 -4.02 5.89
C ILE A 26 -8.36 -4.98 5.59
N LEU A 27 -7.26 -4.48 5.03
CA LEU A 27 -6.13 -5.30 4.60
C LEU A 27 -5.43 -6.00 5.77
N THR A 28 -5.28 -5.30 6.90
CA THR A 28 -4.64 -5.86 8.11
C THR A 28 -5.46 -6.93 8.83
N GLN A 29 -6.69 -7.22 8.40
CA GLN A 29 -7.46 -8.38 8.89
C GLN A 29 -6.88 -9.69 8.37
N ASP A 30 -6.23 -9.68 7.21
CA ASP A 30 -5.53 -10.85 6.67
C ASP A 30 -4.07 -10.84 7.15
N ARG A 31 -3.67 -11.90 7.88
CA ARG A 31 -2.30 -12.05 8.39
C ARG A 31 -1.26 -12.29 7.30
N ALA A 32 -1.70 -12.56 6.07
CA ALA A 32 -0.82 -12.67 4.91
C ALA A 32 -0.50 -11.31 4.27
N ILE A 33 -1.02 -10.19 4.81
CA ILE A 33 -0.80 -8.84 4.27
C ILE A 33 -0.18 -7.95 5.35
N ASP A 34 0.85 -7.20 4.95
CA ASP A 34 1.46 -6.16 5.78
C ASP A 34 1.46 -4.82 5.04
N VAL A 35 0.90 -3.79 5.67
CA VAL A 35 0.90 -2.43 5.12
C VAL A 35 2.18 -1.74 5.57
N VAL A 36 3.17 -1.69 4.68
CA VAL A 36 4.53 -1.22 4.99
C VAL A 36 4.69 0.30 4.86
N GLY A 37 3.71 0.99 4.28
CA GLY A 37 3.70 2.44 4.16
C GLY A 37 2.40 3.01 3.63
N GLU A 38 2.25 4.32 3.79
CA GLU A 38 1.15 5.13 3.27
C GLU A 38 1.72 6.42 2.66
N ALA A 39 1.33 6.71 1.42
CA ALA A 39 1.70 7.90 0.67
C ALA A 39 0.44 8.75 0.41
N GLU A 40 0.60 10.08 0.45
CA GLU A 40 -0.49 11.04 0.24
C GLU A 40 -0.52 11.63 -1.18
N ASP A 41 0.48 11.31 -1.99
CA ASP A 41 0.57 11.71 -3.40
C ASP A 41 1.46 10.73 -4.19
N GLY A 42 1.46 10.86 -5.52
CA GLY A 42 2.24 10.00 -6.40
C GLY A 42 3.76 10.16 -6.22
N SER A 43 4.24 11.36 -5.89
CA SER A 43 5.68 11.62 -5.71
C SER A 43 6.24 10.88 -4.49
N SER A 44 5.56 10.99 -3.35
CA SER A 44 5.85 10.26 -2.13
C SER A 44 5.67 8.76 -2.34
N ALA A 45 4.65 8.32 -3.08
CA ALA A 45 4.46 6.90 -3.42
C ALA A 45 5.65 6.32 -4.20
N VAL A 46 6.19 7.06 -5.17
CA VAL A 46 7.40 6.63 -5.93
C VAL A 46 8.62 6.56 -5.02
N GLN A 47 8.88 7.59 -4.21
CA GLN A 47 10.03 7.62 -3.30
C GLN A 47 9.95 6.48 -2.26
N MET A 48 8.78 6.25 -1.70
CA MET A 48 8.53 5.17 -0.74
C MET A 48 8.65 3.81 -1.40
N SER A 49 8.17 3.63 -2.63
CA SER A 49 8.31 2.36 -3.38
C SER A 49 9.78 1.98 -3.59
N GLN A 50 10.64 2.95 -3.89
CA GLN A 50 12.07 2.71 -4.07
C GLN A 50 12.77 2.31 -2.76
N THR A 51 12.31 2.89 -1.64
CA THR A 51 12.89 2.70 -0.30
C THR A 51 12.38 1.41 0.37
N LEU A 52 11.06 1.23 0.39
CA LEU A 52 10.37 0.14 1.08
C LEU A 52 10.31 -1.15 0.25
N ARG A 53 10.47 -1.05 -1.08
CA ARG A 53 10.39 -2.19 -2.01
C ARG A 53 9.14 -3.07 -1.76
N PRO A 54 7.93 -2.48 -1.70
CA PRO A 54 6.72 -3.27 -1.48
C PRO A 54 6.48 -4.23 -2.65
N ASP A 55 5.82 -5.35 -2.37
CA ASP A 55 5.41 -6.30 -3.41
C ASP A 55 4.32 -5.70 -4.30
N VAL A 56 3.43 -4.88 -3.72
CA VAL A 56 2.31 -4.24 -4.41
C VAL A 56 2.16 -2.79 -3.94
N VAL A 57 1.89 -1.90 -4.88
CA VAL A 57 1.40 -0.55 -4.60
C VAL A 57 -0.10 -0.52 -4.94
N LEU A 58 -0.93 -0.17 -3.96
CA LEU A 58 -2.34 0.12 -4.18
C LEU A 58 -2.51 1.63 -4.25
N MET A 59 -2.83 2.12 -5.44
CA MET A 59 -2.79 3.54 -5.76
C MET A 59 -4.14 3.99 -6.34
N ASP A 60 -4.70 5.07 -5.81
CA ASP A 60 -5.78 5.77 -6.48
C ASP A 60 -5.24 6.52 -7.70
N ILE A 61 -6.01 6.52 -8.78
CA ILE A 61 -5.65 7.14 -10.08
C ILE A 61 -6.69 8.16 -10.55
N GLN A 62 -7.70 8.45 -9.72
CA GLN A 62 -8.76 9.38 -10.08
C GLN A 62 -8.32 10.82 -9.92
N ASP A 63 -7.57 11.13 -8.84
CA ASP A 63 -7.00 12.44 -8.64
C ASP A 63 -5.60 12.55 -9.26
N ALA A 64 -5.38 13.55 -10.12
CA ALA A 64 -4.12 13.79 -10.84
C ALA A 64 -2.90 14.11 -9.94
N ARG A 65 -3.06 13.98 -8.62
CA ARG A 65 -2.03 14.14 -7.60
C ARG A 65 -1.50 12.79 -7.10
N CYS A 66 -2.19 11.69 -7.40
CA CYS A 66 -1.68 10.33 -7.33
C CYS A 66 -1.38 9.83 -8.75
#